data_AF-A0A246J8Q4-F1
#
_entry.id   AF-A0A246J8Q4-F1
#
_cell.length_a   1.000
_cell.length_b   1.000
_cell.length_c   1.000
_cell.angle_alpha   90.00
_cell.angle_beta   90.00
_cell.angle_gamma   90.00
#
_symmetry.space_group_name_H-M   'P 1'
#
loop_
_entity.id
_entity.type
_entity.pdbx_description
1 polymer ?
#
loop_
_entity_poly.entity_id
_entity_poly.type
_entity_poly.pdbx_seq_one_letter_code
_entity_poly.pdbx_strand_id
1 'polypeptide(L)'
;MAPQEALHPGNQASDTARVKTTNQGTTMPTLAEYREYWTTLHDHYVEANEMAREARGLVSAAYVAALAGNGQGPTAEAIEHAEKLERLADKFARETRSIAEKALSQAAD
;
A
#
# COMPACT_ATOMS: atom_id res chain seq x y z
N MET A 1 -51.30 53.55 -5.05
CA MET A 1 -51.04 54.00 -3.67
C MET A 1 -50.84 52.76 -2.80
N ALA A 2 -49.82 52.80 -1.93
CA ALA A 2 -49.14 51.73 -1.15
C ALA A 2 -50.06 50.82 -0.28
N PRO A 3 -49.56 49.78 0.46
CA PRO A 3 -48.16 49.41 0.81
C PRO A 3 -47.78 47.90 0.86
N GLN A 4 -46.52 47.66 1.24
CA GLN A 4 -45.80 46.41 1.57
C GLN A 4 -46.21 45.82 2.94
N GLU A 5 -45.95 44.50 3.14
CA GLU A 5 -45.39 43.80 4.33
C GLU A 5 -45.76 42.29 4.21
N ALA A 6 -44.85 41.37 3.84
CA ALA A 6 -43.79 40.72 4.62
C ALA A 6 -44.25 39.50 5.47
N LEU A 7 -43.42 38.46 5.42
CA LEU A 7 -43.35 37.21 6.23
C LEU A 7 -44.21 35.99 5.84
N HIS A 8 -43.54 35.07 5.13
CA HIS A 8 -43.78 33.63 5.18
C HIS A 8 -43.30 33.03 6.52
N PRO A 9 -43.99 32.01 7.02
CA PRO A 9 -43.35 30.74 7.39
C PRO A 9 -44.11 29.58 6.73
N GLY A 10 -43.50 28.54 6.20
CA GLY A 10 -42.38 27.79 6.76
C GLY A 10 -42.81 26.34 6.70
N ASN A 11 -42.43 25.69 5.61
CA ASN A 11 -42.84 24.36 5.19
C ASN A 11 -42.47 23.31 6.25
N GLN A 12 -43.39 22.39 6.53
CA GLN A 12 -43.19 21.26 7.44
C GLN A 12 -42.06 20.37 6.91
N ALA A 13 -40.94 20.31 7.62
CA ALA A 13 -39.90 19.33 7.40
C ALA A 13 -39.70 18.55 8.69
N SER A 14 -40.05 17.27 8.62
CA SER A 14 -39.97 16.27 9.69
C SER A 14 -38.53 16.07 10.16
N ASP A 15 -38.22 16.62 11.32
CA ASP A 15 -37.13 16.21 12.21
C ASP A 15 -37.65 14.99 13.01
N THR A 16 -37.14 13.77 12.91
CA THR A 16 -35.82 13.38 13.39
C THR A 16 -35.60 11.91 12.99
N ALA A 17 -34.87 11.68 11.90
CA ALA A 17 -34.29 10.36 11.67
C ALA A 17 -33.09 10.22 12.62
N ARG A 18 -33.34 9.61 13.77
CA ARG A 18 -32.30 9.14 14.72
C ARG A 18 -31.28 8.34 13.93
N VAL A 19 -30.12 8.93 13.66
CA VAL A 19 -28.93 8.24 13.14
C VAL A 19 -28.60 7.14 14.14
N LYS A 20 -29.05 5.93 13.85
CA LYS A 20 -28.50 4.72 14.46
C LYS A 20 -27.05 4.71 14.02
N THR A 21 -26.15 5.01 14.95
CA THR A 21 -24.76 4.59 14.92
C THR A 21 -24.77 3.07 14.78
N THR A 22 -24.79 2.57 13.54
CA THR A 22 -24.50 1.19 13.27
C THR A 22 -23.02 1.02 13.56
N ASN A 23 -22.75 0.20 14.58
CA ASN A 23 -21.44 -0.36 14.89
C ASN A 23 -20.63 -0.54 13.61
N GLN A 24 -19.41 -0.01 13.61
CA GLN A 24 -18.35 -0.48 12.74
C GLN A 24 -18.14 -1.97 13.07
N GLY A 25 -19.01 -2.82 12.51
CA GLY A 25 -18.70 -4.22 12.35
C GLY A 25 -17.46 -4.22 11.47
N THR A 26 -16.32 -4.56 12.06
CA THR A 26 -15.18 -5.01 11.28
C THR A 26 -15.69 -6.23 10.53
N THR A 27 -16.20 -6.02 9.31
CA THR A 27 -16.61 -7.09 8.43
C THR A 27 -15.36 -7.92 8.20
N MET A 28 -15.36 -9.14 8.73
CA MET A 28 -14.33 -10.11 8.44
C MET A 28 -14.22 -10.22 6.91
N PRO A 29 -13.04 -10.00 6.32
CA PRO A 29 -12.87 -10.13 4.88
C PRO A 29 -13.28 -11.54 4.46
N THR A 30 -13.97 -11.63 3.34
CA THR A 30 -14.34 -12.89 2.72
C THR A 30 -13.09 -13.66 2.29
N LEU A 31 -13.22 -14.98 2.12
CA LEU A 31 -12.12 -15.81 1.60
C LEU A 31 -11.63 -15.34 0.21
N ALA A 32 -12.54 -14.79 -0.60
CA ALA A 32 -12.19 -14.24 -1.92
C ALA A 32 -11.30 -13.00 -1.79
N GLU A 33 -11.70 -12.02 -0.95
CA GLU A 33 -10.91 -10.82 -0.67
C GLU A 33 -9.54 -11.16 -0.07
N TYR A 34 -9.49 -12.17 0.81
CA TYR A 34 -8.22 -12.64 1.38
C TYR A 34 -7.28 -13.23 0.32
N ARG A 35 -7.81 -14.05 -0.62
CA ARG A 35 -7.03 -14.63 -1.72
C ARG A 35 -6.51 -13.58 -2.69
N GLU A 36 -7.36 -12.61 -3.03
CA GLU A 36 -6.97 -11.50 -3.90
C GLU A 36 -5.87 -10.64 -3.24
N TYR A 37 -6.04 -10.31 -1.97
CA TYR A 37 -5.03 -9.57 -1.20
C TYR A 37 -3.70 -10.33 -1.11
N TRP A 38 -3.74 -11.64 -0.83
CA TRP A 38 -2.55 -12.48 -0.80
C TRP A 38 -1.82 -12.50 -2.16
N THR A 39 -2.57 -12.67 -3.25
CA THR A 39 -2.01 -12.73 -4.61
C THR A 39 -1.36 -11.40 -4.97
N THR A 40 -2.05 -10.30 -4.70
CA THR A 40 -1.53 -8.94 -4.92
C THR A 40 -0.24 -8.69 -4.15
N LEU A 41 -0.19 -9.10 -2.88
CA LEU A 41 1.00 -8.92 -2.05
C LEU A 41 2.18 -9.78 -2.54
N HIS A 42 1.90 -11.02 -2.95
CA HIS A 42 2.89 -11.89 -3.58
C HIS A 42 3.47 -11.24 -4.84
N ASP A 43 2.62 -10.72 -5.72
CA ASP A 43 3.07 -10.12 -6.99
C ASP A 43 3.92 -8.88 -6.74
N HIS A 44 3.51 -8.00 -5.82
CA HIS A 44 4.33 -6.86 -5.39
C HIS A 44 5.68 -7.28 -4.79
N TYR A 45 5.70 -8.36 -4.00
CA TYR A 45 6.94 -8.89 -3.45
C TYR A 45 7.88 -9.39 -4.56
N VAL A 46 7.36 -10.14 -5.53
CA VAL A 46 8.13 -10.66 -6.67
C VAL A 46 8.70 -9.50 -7.49
N GLU A 47 7.85 -8.56 -7.88
CA GLU A 47 8.25 -7.39 -8.69
C GLU A 47 9.34 -6.57 -7.97
N ALA A 48 9.15 -6.28 -6.69
CA ALA A 48 10.14 -5.53 -5.90
C ALA A 48 11.48 -6.27 -5.79
N ASN A 49 11.47 -7.61 -5.67
CA ASN A 49 12.69 -8.41 -5.62
C ASN A 49 13.44 -8.43 -6.95
N GLU A 50 12.72 -8.52 -8.06
CA GLU A 50 13.32 -8.49 -9.39
C GLU A 50 13.98 -7.13 -9.64
N MET A 51 13.27 -6.04 -9.38
CA MET A 51 13.83 -4.69 -9.47
C MET A 51 15.07 -4.50 -8.58
N ALA A 52 15.01 -4.96 -7.33
CA ALA A 52 16.15 -4.88 -6.41
C ALA A 52 17.36 -5.68 -6.91
N ARG A 53 17.13 -6.89 -7.43
CA ARG A 53 18.18 -7.76 -7.97
C ARG A 53 18.85 -7.12 -9.19
N GLU A 54 18.06 -6.55 -10.10
CA GLU A 54 18.55 -5.87 -11.29
C GLU A 54 19.37 -4.63 -10.92
N ALA A 55 18.84 -3.77 -10.05
CA ALA A 55 19.53 -2.56 -9.61
C ALA A 55 20.88 -2.89 -8.94
N ARG A 56 20.91 -3.90 -8.06
CA ARG A 56 22.16 -4.38 -7.45
C ARG A 56 23.13 -4.94 -8.49
N GLY A 57 22.64 -5.67 -9.48
CA GLY A 57 23.44 -6.17 -10.60
C GLY A 57 24.12 -5.05 -11.36
N LEU A 58 23.39 -3.98 -11.69
CA LEU A 58 23.90 -2.81 -12.39
C LEU A 58 24.94 -2.05 -11.57
N VAL A 59 24.67 -1.79 -10.28
CA VAL A 59 25.63 -1.13 -9.38
C VAL A 59 26.92 -1.95 -9.26
N SER A 60 26.80 -3.27 -9.11
CA SER A 60 27.95 -4.17 -9.01
C SER A 60 28.76 -4.19 -10.31
N ALA A 61 28.10 -4.25 -11.46
CA ALA A 61 28.74 -4.23 -12.76
C ALA A 61 29.50 -2.91 -13.00
N ALA A 62 28.89 -1.76 -12.67
CA ALA A 62 29.54 -0.46 -12.76
C ALA A 62 30.76 -0.37 -11.83
N TYR A 63 30.66 -0.94 -10.62
CA TYR A 63 31.78 -0.97 -9.68
C TYR A 63 32.95 -1.80 -10.20
N VAL A 64 32.67 -3.00 -10.74
CA VAL A 64 33.68 -3.87 -11.37
C VAL A 64 34.32 -3.18 -12.59
N ALA A 65 33.53 -2.52 -13.43
CA ALA A 65 34.04 -1.80 -14.60
C ALA A 65 35.00 -0.67 -14.19
N ALA A 66 34.67 0.09 -13.14
CA ALA A 66 35.52 1.15 -12.62
C ALA A 66 36.83 0.63 -12.03
N LEU A 67 36.80 -0.48 -11.28
CA LEU A 67 38.01 -1.14 -10.77
C LEU A 67 38.93 -1.64 -11.88
N ALA A 68 38.35 -2.06 -13.01
CA ALA A 68 39.10 -2.47 -14.19
C ALA A 68 39.61 -1.28 -15.04
N GLY A 69 39.28 -0.03 -14.66
CA GLY A 69 39.62 1.18 -15.43
C GLY A 69 38.79 1.39 -16.70
N ASN A 70 37.67 0.66 -16.85
CA ASN A 70 36.85 0.61 -18.07
C ASN A 70 35.54 1.42 -17.96
N GLY A 71 35.46 2.42 -17.08
CA GLY A 71 34.27 3.24 -16.95
C GLY A 71 34.23 4.06 -15.68
N GLN A 72 33.16 4.84 -15.55
CA GLN A 72 32.84 5.51 -14.28
C GLN A 72 32.13 4.51 -13.37
N GLY A 73 32.48 4.54 -12.08
CA GLY A 73 31.80 3.73 -11.06
C GLY A 73 30.34 4.12 -10.90
N PRO A 74 29.57 3.37 -10.10
CA PRO A 74 28.18 3.70 -9.82
C PRO A 74 28.10 5.08 -9.15
N THR A 75 27.10 5.87 -9.53
CA THR A 75 26.84 7.15 -8.86
C THR A 75 26.20 6.91 -7.49
N ALA A 76 26.28 7.90 -6.61
CA ALA A 76 25.65 7.81 -5.29
C ALA A 76 24.13 7.61 -5.41
N GLU A 77 23.49 8.26 -6.38
CA GLU A 77 22.05 8.14 -6.65
C GLU A 77 21.68 6.72 -7.13
N ALA A 78 22.52 6.09 -7.95
CA ALA A 78 22.30 4.72 -8.40
C ALA A 78 22.40 3.71 -7.24
N ILE A 79 23.35 3.91 -6.32
CA ILE A 79 23.48 3.12 -5.10
C ILE A 79 22.24 3.32 -4.22
N GLU A 80 21.87 4.56 -3.94
CA GLU A 80 20.71 4.88 -3.11
C GLU A 80 19.41 4.30 -3.69
N HIS A 81 19.24 4.37 -5.01
CA HIS A 81 18.10 3.78 -5.69
C HIS A 81 18.05 2.26 -5.52
N ALA A 82 19.17 1.56 -5.71
CA ALA A 82 19.25 0.11 -5.49
C ALA A 82 18.88 -0.26 -4.04
N GLU A 83 19.40 0.47 -3.06
CA GLU A 83 19.05 0.25 -1.65
C GLU A 83 17.57 0.51 -1.34
N LYS A 84 16.95 1.50 -1.98
CA LYS A 84 15.50 1.78 -1.81
C LYS A 84 14.66 0.59 -2.31
N LEU A 85 15.03 0.00 -3.44
CA LEU A 85 14.36 -1.18 -3.98
C LEU A 85 14.55 -2.40 -3.07
N GLU A 86 15.76 -2.62 -2.54
CA GLU A 86 16.01 -3.68 -1.56
C GLU A 86 15.15 -3.51 -0.30
N ARG A 87 15.07 -2.29 0.25
CA ARG A 87 14.21 -1.99 1.41
C ARG A 87 12.72 -2.22 1.13
N LEU A 88 12.27 -1.96 -0.10
CA LEU A 88 10.89 -2.20 -0.51
C LEU A 88 10.60 -3.71 -0.62
N ALA A 89 11.49 -4.47 -1.26
CA ALA A 89 11.39 -5.93 -1.35
C ALA A 89 11.33 -6.57 0.05
N ASP A 90 12.20 -6.13 0.96
CA ASP A 90 12.23 -6.56 2.35
C ASP A 90 10.94 -6.24 3.11
N LYS A 91 10.34 -5.07 2.84
CA LYS A 91 9.06 -4.68 3.44
C LYS A 91 7.96 -5.65 3.02
N PHE A 92 7.81 -5.91 1.73
CA PHE A 92 6.80 -6.85 1.25
C PHE A 92 7.05 -8.28 1.73
N ALA A 93 8.32 -8.70 1.85
CA ALA A 93 8.68 -10.00 2.42
C ALA A 93 8.16 -10.15 3.86
N ARG A 94 8.38 -9.12 4.69
CA ARG A 94 7.93 -9.09 6.09
C ARG A 94 6.41 -9.08 6.20
N GLU A 95 5.72 -8.30 5.36
CA GLU A 95 4.26 -8.27 5.34
C GLU A 95 3.68 -9.62 4.95
N THR A 96 4.20 -10.23 3.86
CA THR A 96 3.80 -11.56 3.38
C THR A 96 3.99 -12.61 4.46
N ARG A 97 5.15 -12.60 5.12
CA ARG A 97 5.45 -13.51 6.24
C ARG A 97 4.48 -13.31 7.41
N SER A 98 4.24 -12.07 7.83
CA SER A 98 3.34 -11.78 8.96
C SER A 98 1.91 -12.26 8.69
N ILE A 99 1.43 -12.12 7.45
CA ILE A 99 0.11 -12.59 7.05
C ILE A 99 0.05 -14.12 7.06
N ALA A 100 1.07 -14.78 6.53
CA ALA A 100 1.15 -16.24 6.55
C ALA A 100 1.21 -16.80 7.98
N GLU A 101 2.01 -16.19 8.86
CA GLU A 101 2.10 -16.58 10.27
C GLU A 101 0.75 -16.45 10.99
N LYS A 102 0.02 -15.35 10.78
CA LYS A 102 -1.34 -15.15 11.34
C LYS A 102 -2.34 -16.19 10.85
N ALA A 103 -2.28 -16.54 9.56
CA ALA A 103 -3.17 -17.55 8.98
C ALA A 103 -2.90 -18.94 9.57
N LEU A 104 -1.62 -19.30 9.73
CA LEU A 104 -1.22 -20.57 10.32
C LEU A 104 -1.58 -20.68 11.80
N SER A 105 -1.41 -19.60 12.58
CA SER A 105 -1.79 -19.60 14.00
C SER A 105 -3.31 -19.73 14.20
N GLN A 106 -4.12 -19.12 13.33
CA GLN A 106 -5.58 -19.23 13.41
C GLN A 106 -6.14 -20.58 12.95
N ALA A 107 -5.37 -21.35 12.17
CA ALA A 107 -5.77 -22.69 11.72
C ALA A 107 -5.40 -23.80 12.74
N ALA A 108 -4.65 -23.47 13.79
CA ALA A 108 -4.19 -24.40 14.81
C ALA A 108 -5.04 -24.39 16.10
N ASP A 109 -5.98 -23.44 16.21
CA ASP A 109 -7.01 -23.33 17.26
C ASP A 109 -8.35 -23.90 16.79
#